data_AF-A0A7Y1YL08-F1
#
_entry.id   AF-A0A7Y1YL08-F1
#
_cell.length_a   1.000
_cell.length_b   1.000
_cell.length_c   1.000
_cell.angle_alpha   90.00
_cell.angle_beta   90.00
_cell.angle_gamma   90.00
#
_symmetry.space_group_name_H-M   'P 1'
#
loop_
_entity.id
_entity.type
_entity.pdbx_description
1 polymer ?
#
loop_
_entity_poly.entity_id
_entity_poly.type
_entity_poly.pdbx_seq_one_letter_code
_entity_poly.pdbx_strand_id
1 'polypeptide(L)' 'MSLKSFAARKFAARVYKKQNRWMNDPLARQSRVFRSLIKTAANTAFGKDHKFDEIQSYEDFAAKVPVRDYEGLRSYVDR' A
#
# COMPACT_ATOMS: atom_id res chain seq x y z
N MET A 1 27.50 20.91 -21.08
CA MET A 1 26.84 20.13 -20.01
C MET A 1 27.70 18.91 -19.71
N SER A 2 28.00 18.64 -18.44
CA SER A 2 28.77 17.46 -18.04
C SER A 2 28.00 16.17 -18.36
N LEU A 3 28.71 15.07 -18.66
CA LEU A 3 28.12 13.75 -18.82
C LEU A 3 27.24 13.36 -17.61
N LYS A 4 27.66 13.77 -16.40
CA LYS A 4 26.90 13.59 -15.16
C LYS A 4 25.56 14.32 -15.19
N SER A 5 25.52 15.57 -15.68
CA SER A 5 24.28 16.36 -15.73
C SER A 5 23.32 15.87 -16.82
N PHE A 6 23.85 15.32 -17.92
CA PHE A 6 23.02 14.64 -18.93
C PHE A 6 22.38 13.36 -18.40
N ALA A 7 23.17 12.49 -17.75
CA ALA A 7 22.67 11.25 -17.14
C ALA A 7 21.63 11.54 -16.05
N ALA A 8 21.89 12.53 -15.18
CA ALA A 8 20.96 12.95 -14.14
C ALA A 8 19.62 13.44 -14.71
N ARG A 9 19.64 14.24 -15.79
CA ARG A 9 18.41 14.72 -16.44
C ARG A 9 17.57 13.56 -17.01
N LYS A 10 18.21 12.59 -17.66
CA LYS A 10 17.52 11.41 -18.20
C LYS A 10 16.92 10.54 -17.09
N PHE A 11 17.64 10.39 -15.97
CA PHE A 11 17.13 9.71 -14.79
C PHE A 11 15.92 10.43 -14.20
N ALA A 12 16.02 11.75 -13.98
CA ALA A 12 14.93 12.58 -13.46
C ALA A 12 13.68 12.49 -14.35
N ALA A 13 13.82 12.55 -15.67
CA ALA A 13 12.70 12.38 -16.60
C ALA A 13 12.03 11.00 -16.47
N ARG A 14 12.81 9.93 -16.24
CA ARG A 14 12.28 8.58 -15.98
C ARG A 14 11.49 8.52 -14.68
N VAL A 15 12.03 9.10 -13.60
CA VAL A 15 11.37 9.16 -12.29
C VAL A 15 10.08 9.96 -12.39
N TYR A 16 10.12 11.14 -13.01
CA TYR A 16 8.95 11.98 -13.25
C TYR A 16 7.87 11.23 -14.02
N LYS A 17 8.22 10.55 -15.13
CA LYS A 17 7.27 9.75 -15.91
C LYS A 17 6.69 8.59 -15.08
N LYS A 18 7.47 7.98 -14.19
CA LYS A 18 6.97 6.97 -13.25
C LYS A 18 5.99 7.59 -12.26
N GLN A 19 6.28 8.76 -11.72
CA GLN A 19 5.42 9.46 -10.79
C GLN A 19 4.10 9.88 -11.44
N ASN A 20 4.18 10.54 -12.59
CA ASN A 20 3.02 11.03 -13.33
C ASN A 20 2.03 9.90 -13.65
N ARG A 21 2.54 8.71 -13.98
CA ARG A 21 1.69 7.54 -14.25
C ARG A 21 0.80 7.13 -13.08
N TRP A 22 1.29 7.16 -11.84
CA TRP A 22 0.45 6.79 -10.71
C TRP A 22 -0.35 7.96 -10.16
N MET A 23 0.13 9.20 -10.32
CA MET A 23 -0.61 10.41 -9.94
C MET A 23 -1.83 10.65 -10.83
N ASN A 24 -1.78 10.26 -12.10
CA ASN A 24 -2.91 10.42 -13.05
C ASN A 24 -4.00 9.35 -12.90
N ASP A 25 -3.75 8.28 -12.14
CA ASP A 25 -4.75 7.26 -11.82
C ASP A 25 -4.60 6.81 -10.36
N PRO A 26 -4.93 7.72 -9.41
CA PRO A 26 -4.69 7.49 -8.00
C PRO A 26 -5.61 6.40 -7.44
N LEU A 27 -6.86 6.29 -7.93
CA LEU A 27 -7.84 5.31 -7.44
C LEU A 27 -7.43 3.89 -7.80
N ALA A 28 -7.06 3.62 -9.07
CA ALA A 28 -6.59 2.30 -9.44
C ALA A 28 -5.28 1.96 -8.72
N ARG A 29 -4.42 2.95 -8.48
CA ARG A 29 -3.19 2.76 -7.72
C ARG A 29 -3.47 2.38 -6.27
N GLN A 30 -4.38 3.10 -5.60
CA GLN A 30 -4.76 2.83 -4.22
C GLN A 30 -5.41 1.45 -4.10
N SER A 31 -6.32 1.10 -5.02
CA SER A 31 -6.94 -0.24 -5.05
C SER A 31 -5.91 -1.36 -5.21
N ARG A 32 -4.89 -1.15 -6.05
CA ARG A 32 -3.81 -2.13 -6.23
C ARG A 32 -2.97 -2.30 -4.96
N VAL A 33 -2.61 -1.20 -4.30
CA VAL A 33 -1.87 -1.24 -3.03
C VAL A 33 -2.69 -1.95 -1.96
N PHE A 34 -3.96 -1.58 -1.81
CA PHE A 34 -4.90 -2.20 -0.89
C PHE A 34 -4.98 -3.72 -1.10
N ARG A 35 -5.29 -4.18 -2.32
CA ARG A 35 -5.37 -5.62 -2.63
C ARG A 35 -4.06 -6.36 -2.37
N SER A 36 -2.93 -5.73 -2.64
CA SER A 36 -1.61 -6.31 -2.35
C SER A 36 -1.41 -6.49 -0.85
N LEU A 37 -1.73 -5.48 -0.04
CA LEU A 37 -1.55 -5.53 1.41
C LEU A 37 -2.45 -6.58 2.06
N ILE A 38 -3.74 -6.63 1.69
CA ILE A 38 -4.67 -7.65 2.19
C ILE A 38 -4.19 -9.06 1.85
N LYS A 39 -3.80 -9.29 0.59
CA LYS A 39 -3.29 -10.59 0.16
C LYS A 39 -2.01 -11.00 0.90
N THR A 40 -1.06 -10.09 1.03
CA THR A 40 0.21 -10.38 1.72
C THR A 40 0.00 -10.65 3.21
N ALA A 41 -0.90 -9.91 3.86
CA ALA A 41 -1.14 -10.03 5.29
C ALA A 41 -2.14 -11.12 5.67
N ALA A 42 -2.82 -11.78 4.71
CA ALA A 42 -3.90 -12.73 4.97
C ALA A 42 -3.54 -13.85 5.98
N ASN A 43 -2.28 -14.29 5.98
CA ASN A 43 -1.82 -15.37 6.86
C ASN A 43 -1.21 -14.90 8.20
N THR A 44 -1.11 -13.59 8.42
CA THR A 44 -0.66 -13.04 9.71
C THR A 44 -1.71 -13.26 10.80
N ALA A 45 -1.32 -13.18 12.07
CA ALA A 45 -2.29 -13.23 13.17
C ALA A 45 -3.38 -12.15 13.01
N PHE A 46 -2.99 -10.91 12.72
CA PHE A 46 -3.92 -9.82 12.46
C PHE A 46 -4.85 -10.11 11.29
N GLY A 47 -4.32 -10.61 10.17
CA GLY A 47 -5.10 -10.93 8.98
C GLY A 47 -6.12 -12.04 9.21
N LYS A 48 -5.77 -13.06 10.00
CA LYS A 48 -6.69 -14.14 10.41
C LYS A 48 -7.77 -13.62 11.36
N ASP A 49 -7.39 -12.86 12.38
CA ASP A 49 -8.31 -12.32 13.38
C ASP A 49 -9.34 -11.35 12.75
N HIS A 50 -8.98 -10.70 11.62
CA HIS A 50 -9.85 -9.79 10.86
C HIS A 50 -10.37 -10.40 9.54
N LYS A 51 -10.22 -11.71 9.31
CA LYS A 51 -10.77 -12.44 8.16
C LYS A 51 -10.43 -11.82 6.79
N PHE A 52 -9.14 -11.59 6.56
CA PHE A 52 -8.63 -10.97 5.32
C PHE A 52 -8.87 -11.80 4.06
N ASP A 53 -9.02 -13.11 4.21
CA ASP A 53 -9.38 -14.05 3.14
C ASP A 53 -10.81 -13.83 2.60
N GLU A 54 -11.69 -13.28 3.43
CA GLU A 54 -13.08 -12.96 3.07
C GLU A 54 -13.27 -11.51 2.56
N ILE A 55 -12.21 -10.69 2.49
CA ILE A 55 -12.31 -9.27 2.07
C ILE A 55 -12.28 -9.17 0.54
N GLN A 56 -13.37 -8.69 -0.08
CA GLN A 56 -13.47 -8.53 -1.53
C GLN A 56 -13.51 -7.05 -1.96
N SER A 57 -13.95 -6.18 -1.07
CA SER A 57 -14.12 -4.74 -1.26
C SER A 57 -13.44 -3.92 -0.15
N TYR A 58 -13.36 -2.61 -0.34
CA TYR A 58 -12.86 -1.72 0.72
C TYR A 58 -13.86 -1.64 1.88
N GLU A 59 -15.15 -1.71 1.57
CA GLU A 59 -16.26 -1.68 2.49
C GLU A 59 -16.21 -2.89 3.44
N ASP A 60 -15.90 -4.09 2.91
CA ASP A 60 -15.67 -5.30 3.73
C ASP A 60 -14.52 -5.09 4.71
N PHE A 61 -13.42 -4.50 4.25
CA PHE A 61 -12.27 -4.20 5.09
C PHE A 61 -12.62 -3.20 6.19
N ALA A 62 -13.29 -2.10 5.84
CA ALA A 62 -13.67 -1.06 6.79
C ALA A 62 -14.64 -1.59 7.87
N ALA A 63 -15.54 -2.52 7.50
CA ALA A 63 -16.44 -3.18 8.45
C ALA A 63 -15.71 -4.14 9.40
N LYS A 64 -14.64 -4.79 8.93
CA LYS A 64 -13.88 -5.79 9.71
C LYS A 64 -12.76 -5.17 10.53
N VAL A 65 -12.13 -4.11 10.04
CA VAL A 65 -10.91 -3.51 10.61
C VAL A 65 -11.21 -2.10 11.10
N PRO A 66 -11.57 -1.93 12.40
CA PRO A 66 -11.78 -0.60 12.95
C PRO A 66 -10.45 0.15 13.07
N VAL A 67 -10.52 1.47 12.96
CA VAL A 67 -9.38 2.35 13.25
C VAL A 67 -9.07 2.28 14.74
N ARG A 68 -7.81 2.04 15.09
CA ARG A 68 -7.33 1.92 16.47
C ARG A 68 -6.06 2.73 16.65
N ASP A 69 -5.78 3.10 17.89
CA ASP A 69 -4.48 3.65 18.29
C ASP A 69 -3.44 2.53 18.50
N TYR A 70 -2.26 2.92 18.99
CA TYR A 70 -1.16 2.00 19.24
C TYR A 70 -1.50 0.93 20.28
N GLU A 71 -2.14 1.29 21.39
CA GLU A 71 -2.49 0.33 22.45
C GLU A 71 -3.48 -0.72 21.93
N GLY A 72 -4.40 -0.34 21.05
CA GLY A 72 -5.31 -1.27 20.38
C GLY A 72 -4.63 -2.27 19.42
N LEU A 73 -3.36 -2.04 19.06
CA LEU A 73 -2.56 -2.92 18.19
C LEU A 73 -1.42 -3.62 18.93
N ARG A 74 -1.11 -3.21 20.15
CA ARG A 74 0.05 -3.66 20.93
C ARG A 74 0.15 -5.17 21.06
N SER A 75 -0.97 -5.86 21.24
CA SER A 75 -1.03 -7.32 21.36
C SER A 75 -0.58 -8.10 20.11
N TYR A 76 -0.46 -7.43 18.95
CA TYR A 76 0.13 -8.01 17.74
C TYR A 76 1.61 -7.64 17.58
N VAL A 77 2.04 -6.51 18.18
CA VAL A 77 3.43 -6.01 18.12
C VAL A 77 4.31 -6.70 19.15
N ASP A 78 3.79 -6.95 20.35
CA ASP A 78 4.53 -7.55 21.47
C ASP A 78 4.70 -9.08 21.35
N ARG A 79 4.14 -9.70 20.30
CA ARG A 79 4.24 -11.15 20.05
C ARG A 79 5.60 -11.58 19.49
#